data_AF-A0AAX3BE61-F1
#
_entry.id   AF-A0AAX3BE61-F1
#
_cell.length_a   1.000
_cell.length_b   1.000
_cell.length_c   1.000
_cell.angle_alpha   90.00
_cell.angle_beta   90.00
_cell.angle_gamma   90.00
#
_symmetry.space_group_name_H-M   'P 1'
#
loop_
_entity.id
_entity.type
_entity.pdbx_description
1 polymer ?
#
loop_
_entity_poly.entity_id
_entity_poly.type
_entity_poly.pdbx_seq_one_letter_code
_entity_poly.pdbx_strand_id
1 'polypeptide(L)'
;MAREKIRREIIPLQTIEDVDNLLLKIARRQIEIERINADAEEKILAIKEEAKARSEKILEEITQMADSIFAYSELNKIKIFTDDKKTIELQWGMFGYRKSTKISTSKVTLQLLKELGFTEAIRIKETVNKEEMRNWDDAKLAAVKAKKVIEDTFWYEVNKEKVLEIEMKKRVVNT
;
A
#
# COMPACT_ATOMS: atom_id res chain seq x y z
N MET A 1 18.08 -1.44 -28.27
CA MET A 1 17.10 -2.39 -28.86
C MET A 1 15.74 -1.72 -28.80
N ALA A 2 15.14 -1.43 -29.96
CA ALA A 2 13.79 -0.89 -30.03
C ALA A 2 12.80 -1.93 -29.51
N ARG A 3 11.88 -1.55 -28.62
CA ARG A 3 10.73 -2.39 -28.28
C ARG A 3 9.94 -2.62 -29.56
N GLU A 4 10.02 -3.82 -30.09
CA GLU A 4 9.20 -4.25 -31.22
C GLU A 4 7.73 -4.06 -30.81
N LYS A 5 7.04 -3.18 -31.55
CA LYS A 5 5.67 -2.79 -31.23
C LYS A 5 4.79 -4.00 -31.50
N ILE A 6 4.44 -4.74 -30.44
CA ILE A 6 3.52 -5.88 -30.51
C ILE A 6 2.31 -5.47 -31.37
N ARG A 7 2.18 -6.12 -32.53
CA ARG A 7 1.10 -5.85 -33.48
C ARG A 7 -0.18 -6.38 -32.83
N ARG A 8 -1.08 -5.47 -32.46
CA ARG A 8 -2.37 -5.86 -31.88
C ARG A 8 -3.22 -6.48 -32.97
N GLU A 9 -3.62 -7.73 -32.80
CA GLU A 9 -4.66 -8.33 -33.63
C GLU A 9 -5.99 -7.63 -33.31
N ILE A 10 -6.63 -7.09 -34.34
CA ILE A 10 -7.89 -6.36 -34.22
C ILE A 10 -9.02 -7.32 -34.60
N ILE A 11 -10.02 -7.44 -33.73
CA ILE A 11 -11.24 -8.19 -34.04
C ILE A 11 -12.14 -7.27 -34.88
N PRO A 12 -12.47 -7.62 -36.14
CA PRO A 12 -13.38 -6.82 -36.95
C PRO A 12 -14.81 -6.89 -36.38
N LEU A 13 -15.47 -5.74 -36.28
CA LEU A 13 -16.87 -5.60 -35.81
C LEU A 13 -17.67 -4.92 -36.92
N GLN A 14 -18.88 -5.40 -37.20
CA GLN A 14 -19.74 -4.85 -38.25
C GLN A 14 -21.03 -4.24 -37.68
N THR A 15 -21.47 -4.71 -36.50
CA THR A 15 -22.73 -4.32 -35.88
C THR A 15 -22.55 -3.90 -34.42
N ILE A 16 -23.55 -3.22 -33.85
CA ILE A 16 -23.57 -2.87 -32.42
C ILE A 16 -23.70 -4.14 -31.58
N GLU A 17 -24.41 -5.15 -32.08
CA GLU A 17 -24.49 -6.47 -31.45
C GLU A 17 -23.13 -7.15 -31.35
N ASP A 18 -22.24 -6.97 -32.34
CA ASP A 18 -20.86 -7.46 -32.26
C ASP A 18 -20.09 -6.77 -31.12
N VAL A 19 -20.31 -5.47 -30.93
CA VAL A 19 -19.72 -4.70 -29.82
C VAL A 19 -20.24 -5.21 -28.48
N ASP A 20 -21.56 -5.41 -28.32
CA ASP A 20 -22.16 -5.92 -27.09
C ASP A 20 -21.65 -7.33 -26.75
N ASN A 21 -21.55 -8.20 -27.76
CA ASN A 21 -20.94 -9.52 -27.61
C ASN A 21 -19.46 -9.44 -27.19
N LEU A 22 -18.71 -8.44 -27.69
CA LEU A 22 -17.33 -8.21 -27.28
C LEU A 22 -17.25 -7.70 -25.83
N LEU A 23 -18.14 -6.80 -25.41
CA LEU A 23 -18.25 -6.34 -24.02
C LEU A 23 -18.55 -7.52 -23.08
N LEU A 24 -19.46 -8.42 -23.45
CA LEU A 24 -19.72 -9.64 -22.71
C LEU A 24 -18.48 -10.54 -22.60
N LYS A 25 -17.74 -10.73 -23.70
CA LYS A 25 -16.49 -11.49 -23.69
C LYS A 25 -15.45 -10.84 -22.78
N ILE A 26 -15.29 -9.52 -22.84
CA ILE A 26 -14.38 -8.77 -21.97
C ILE A 26 -14.77 -8.95 -20.50
N ALA A 27 -16.06 -8.81 -20.16
CA ALA A 27 -16.56 -9.01 -18.81
C ALA A 27 -16.19 -10.39 -18.26
N ARG A 28 -16.39 -11.44 -19.05
CA ARG A 28 -16.02 -12.83 -18.69
C ARG A 28 -14.53 -12.99 -18.45
N ARG A 29 -13.69 -12.41 -19.31
CA ARG A 29 -12.22 -12.45 -19.14
C ARG A 29 -11.78 -11.68 -17.90
N GLN A 30 -12.40 -10.55 -17.59
CA GLN A 30 -12.11 -9.82 -16.35
C GLN A 30 -12.51 -10.64 -15.11
N ILE A 31 -13.68 -11.29 -15.12
CA ILE A 31 -14.10 -12.19 -14.03
C ILE A 31 -13.14 -13.38 -13.90
N GLU A 32 -12.66 -13.94 -15.01
CA GLU A 32 -11.67 -15.02 -15.01
C GLU A 32 -10.35 -14.58 -14.36
N ILE A 33 -9.85 -13.38 -14.70
CA ILE A 33 -8.68 -12.77 -14.06
C ILE A 33 -8.91 -12.57 -12.56
N GLU A 34 -10.09 -12.06 -12.17
CA GLU A 34 -10.43 -11.86 -10.75
C GLU A 34 -10.41 -13.18 -9.98
N ARG A 35 -10.91 -14.28 -10.57
CA ARG A 35 -10.85 -15.62 -9.96
C ARG A 35 -9.42 -16.13 -9.81
N ILE A 36 -8.58 -15.96 -10.83
CA ILE A 36 -7.16 -16.34 -10.78
C ILE A 36 -6.45 -15.56 -9.66
N ASN A 37 -6.71 -14.26 -9.56
CA ASN A 37 -6.12 -13.43 -8.51
C ASN A 37 -6.62 -13.82 -7.12
N ALA A 38 -7.89 -14.19 -6.97
CA ALA A 38 -8.43 -14.66 -5.70
C ALA A 38 -7.76 -15.97 -5.24
N ASP A 39 -7.59 -16.94 -6.14
CA ASP A 39 -6.87 -18.20 -5.86
C ASP A 39 -5.38 -17.95 -5.53
N ALA A 40 -4.75 -17.00 -6.21
CA ALA A 40 -3.38 -16.60 -5.91
C ALA A 40 -3.27 -15.97 -4.50
N GLU A 41 -4.20 -15.09 -4.12
CA GLU A 41 -4.19 -14.47 -2.79
C GLU A 41 -4.44 -15.50 -1.68
N GLU A 42 -5.32 -16.49 -1.90
CA GLU A 42 -5.54 -17.59 -0.96
C GLU A 42 -4.25 -18.39 -0.72
N LYS A 43 -3.51 -18.72 -1.79
CA LYS A 43 -2.20 -19.39 -1.69
C LYS A 43 -1.16 -18.53 -0.97
N ILE A 44 -1.12 -17.22 -1.26
CA ILE A 44 -0.23 -16.28 -0.58
C ILE A 44 -0.54 -16.23 0.92
N LEU A 45 -1.82 -16.22 1.29
CA LEU A 45 -2.24 -16.23 2.69
C LEU A 45 -1.79 -17.51 3.39
N ALA A 46 -2.02 -18.68 2.79
CA ALA A 46 -1.58 -19.96 3.34
C ALA A 46 -0.06 -20.00 3.55
N ILE A 47 0.73 -19.51 2.58
CA ILE A 47 2.19 -19.42 2.70
C ILE A 47 2.60 -18.49 3.86
N LYS A 48 1.93 -17.34 4.01
CA LYS A 48 2.19 -16.40 5.11
C LYS A 48 1.88 -17.01 6.48
N GLU A 49 0.77 -17.73 6.59
CA GLU A 49 0.37 -18.42 7.82
C GLU A 49 1.35 -19.53 8.20
N GLU A 50 1.75 -20.38 7.24
CA GLU A 50 2.75 -21.42 7.48
C GLU A 50 4.11 -20.82 7.87
N ALA A 51 4.55 -19.78 7.17
CA ALA A 51 5.78 -19.06 7.51
C ALA A 51 5.73 -18.49 8.93
N LYS A 52 4.61 -17.87 9.31
CA LYS A 52 4.39 -17.35 10.66
C LYS A 52 4.47 -18.46 11.70
N ALA A 53 3.74 -19.56 11.51
CA ALA A 53 3.71 -20.69 12.44
C ALA A 53 5.12 -21.32 12.64
N ARG A 54 5.89 -21.49 11.55
CA ARG A 54 7.27 -21.99 11.65
C ARG A 54 8.21 -21.00 12.36
N SER A 55 7.99 -19.71 12.19
CA SER A 55 8.83 -18.67 12.79
C SER A 55 8.47 -18.34 14.24
N GLU A 56 7.25 -18.64 14.69
CA GLU A 56 6.72 -18.19 15.99
C GLU A 56 7.58 -18.71 17.16
N LYS A 57 7.85 -20.01 17.19
CA LYS A 57 8.72 -20.60 18.22
C LYS A 57 10.14 -20.04 18.18
N ILE A 58 10.69 -19.82 16.99
CA ILE A 58 12.04 -19.27 16.83
C ILE A 58 12.10 -17.83 17.36
N LEU A 59 11.07 -17.02 17.11
CA LEU A 59 10.96 -15.66 17.65
C LEU A 59 10.80 -15.67 19.17
N GLU A 60 10.06 -16.62 19.72
CA GLU A 60 9.93 -16.80 21.17
C GLU A 60 11.29 -17.17 21.80
N GLU A 61 12.03 -18.12 21.22
CA GLU A 61 13.36 -18.52 21.66
C GLU A 61 14.35 -17.32 21.61
N ILE A 62 14.34 -16.54 20.53
CA ILE A 62 15.16 -15.32 20.41
C ILE A 62 14.80 -14.31 21.51
N THR A 63 13.51 -14.14 21.80
CA THR A 63 13.03 -13.23 22.84
C THR A 63 13.51 -13.69 24.22
N GLN A 64 13.38 -14.99 24.54
CA GLN A 64 13.86 -15.56 25.80
C GLN A 64 15.39 -15.40 25.96
N MET A 65 16.17 -15.58 24.88
CA MET A 65 17.61 -15.33 24.90
C MET A 65 17.93 -13.85 25.13
N ALA A 66 17.20 -12.94 24.49
CA ALA A 66 17.35 -11.50 24.68
C ALA A 66 17.01 -11.07 26.12
N ASP A 67 15.94 -11.62 26.69
CA ASP A 67 15.53 -11.37 28.08
C ASP A 67 16.58 -11.89 29.07
N SER A 68 17.24 -13.01 28.76
CA SER A 68 18.35 -13.54 29.56
C SER A 68 19.56 -12.59 29.56
N ILE A 69 19.91 -12.01 28.40
CA ILE A 69 20.95 -10.98 28.28
C ILE A 69 20.54 -9.72 29.06
N PHE A 70 19.27 -9.33 29.00
CA PHE A 70 18.74 -8.19 29.74
C PHE A 70 18.81 -8.41 31.26
N ALA A 71 18.34 -9.56 31.76
CA ALA A 71 18.39 -9.91 33.18
C ALA A 71 19.83 -9.92 33.70
N TYR A 72 20.77 -10.49 32.95
CA TYR A 72 22.20 -10.43 33.26
C TYR A 72 22.72 -8.99 33.34
N SER A 73 22.32 -8.14 32.40
CA SER A 73 22.72 -6.73 32.31
C SER A 73 22.16 -5.88 33.46
N GLU A 74 20.96 -6.19 33.95
CA GLU A 74 20.36 -5.51 35.11
C GLU A 74 21.03 -5.93 36.43
N LEU A 75 21.28 -7.23 36.63
CA LEU A 75 21.95 -7.74 37.84
C LEU A 75 23.40 -7.26 37.96
N ASN A 76 24.10 -7.09 36.84
CA ASN A 76 25.52 -6.73 36.82
C ASN A 76 25.77 -5.29 36.37
N LYS A 77 24.74 -4.43 36.38
CA LYS A 77 24.77 -3.11 35.75
C LYS A 77 25.95 -2.25 36.18
N ILE A 78 26.16 -2.13 37.49
CA ILE A 78 27.24 -1.33 38.11
C ILE A 78 28.62 -1.92 37.82
N LYS A 79 28.70 -3.25 37.65
CA LYS A 79 29.96 -3.97 37.43
C LYS A 79 30.44 -3.87 36.00
N ILE A 80 29.53 -3.90 35.04
CA ILE A 80 29.84 -4.05 33.61
C ILE A 80 29.78 -2.72 32.87
N PHE A 81 28.86 -1.82 33.26
CA PHE A 81 28.70 -0.52 32.60
C PHE A 81 29.26 0.59 33.48
N THR A 82 30.16 1.39 32.89
CA THR A 82 30.64 2.63 33.50
C THR A 82 29.95 3.83 32.84
N ASP A 83 30.09 5.03 33.42
CA ASP A 83 29.49 6.24 32.85
C ASP A 83 29.97 6.51 31.41
N ASP A 84 31.23 6.19 31.13
CA ASP A 84 31.86 6.35 29.81
C ASP A 84 31.65 5.14 28.88
N LYS A 85 31.30 3.96 29.40
CA LYS A 85 31.16 2.72 28.62
C LYS A 85 29.82 2.04 28.86
N LYS A 86 28.83 2.45 28.08
CA LYS A 86 27.45 1.90 28.11
C LYS A 86 27.19 0.77 27.11
N THR A 87 28.22 0.41 26.34
CA THR A 87 28.15 -0.61 25.29
C THR A 87 29.31 -1.57 25.46
N ILE A 88 28.99 -2.86 25.47
CA ILE A 88 29.95 -3.96 25.53
C ILE A 88 29.95 -4.65 24.19
N GLU A 89 31.13 -4.74 23.59
CA GLU A 89 31.38 -5.44 22.34
C GLU A 89 32.01 -6.80 22.66
N LEU A 90 31.47 -7.85 22.03
CA LEU A 90 31.89 -9.24 22.13
C LEU A 90 32.12 -9.79 20.72
N GLN A 91 32.67 -11.01 20.63
CA GLN A 91 32.97 -11.66 19.34
C GLN A 91 31.76 -11.76 18.39
N TRP A 92 30.55 -11.94 18.92
CA TRP A 92 29.33 -12.23 18.13
C TRP A 92 28.30 -11.10 18.16
N GLY A 93 28.64 -9.95 18.75
CA GLY A 93 27.74 -8.81 18.81
C GLY A 93 28.02 -7.88 19.97
N MET A 94 27.05 -7.00 20.22
CA MET A 94 27.16 -5.95 21.23
C MET A 94 25.85 -5.81 21.99
N PHE A 95 25.95 -5.44 23.26
CA PHE A 95 24.78 -5.13 24.09
C PHE A 95 25.09 -3.96 25.02
N GLY A 96 24.05 -3.28 25.48
CA GLY A 96 24.21 -2.15 26.38
C GLY A 96 23.04 -1.19 26.41
N TYR A 97 23.24 -0.08 27.10
CA TYR A 97 22.20 0.94 27.31
C TYR A 97 22.44 2.14 26.41
N ARG A 98 21.41 2.55 25.67
CA ARG A 98 21.37 3.82 24.95
C ARG A 98 20.36 4.75 25.61
N LYS A 99 20.72 6.01 25.79
CA LYS A 99 19.75 7.05 26.13
C LYS A 99 19.15 7.57 24.81
N SER A 100 17.88 7.28 24.56
CA SER A 100 17.12 7.93 23.49
C SER A 100 16.16 8.94 24.10
N THR A 101 16.15 10.14 23.54
CA THR A 101 15.15 11.16 23.91
C THR A 101 14.02 11.04 22.91
N LYS A 102 12.83 10.67 23.37
CA LYS A 102 11.62 10.65 22.56
C LYS A 102 10.75 11.84 22.95
N ILE A 103 10.31 12.61 21.96
CA ILE A 103 9.29 13.64 22.15
C ILE A 103 7.93 12.94 22.04
N SER A 104 7.13 12.99 23.10
CA SER A 104 5.75 12.51 23.08
C SER A 104 4.83 13.69 22.77
N THR A 105 3.91 13.49 21.83
CA THR A 105 2.94 14.51 21.42
C THR A 105 1.53 14.06 21.77
N SER A 106 0.70 14.96 22.28
CA SER A 106 -0.74 14.75 22.46
C SER A 106 -1.54 15.27 21.26
N LYS A 107 -2.84 14.95 21.20
CA LYS A 107 -3.75 15.43 20.14
C LYS A 107 -3.84 16.96 20.06
N VAL A 108 -3.61 17.67 21.17
CA VAL A 108 -3.66 19.15 21.24
C VAL A 108 -2.35 19.82 20.86
N THR A 109 -1.25 19.07 20.72
CA THR A 109 0.09 19.62 20.47
C THR A 109 0.11 20.50 19.22
N LEU A 110 -0.45 20.02 18.11
CA LEU A 110 -0.47 20.80 16.86
C LEU A 110 -1.24 22.12 17.00
N GLN A 111 -2.33 22.13 17.77
CA GLN A 111 -3.12 23.33 18.02
C GLN A 111 -2.31 24.34 18.84
N LEU A 112 -1.69 23.89 19.93
CA LEU A 112 -0.85 24.73 20.78
C LEU A 112 0.37 25.25 20.04
N LEU A 113 1.01 24.45 19.17
CA LEU A 113 2.12 24.91 18.33
C LEU A 113 1.67 26.08 17.41
N LYS A 114 0.45 26.03 16.88
CA LYS A 114 -0.12 27.12 16.08
C LYS A 114 -0.44 28.35 16.93
N GLU A 115 -1.09 28.16 18.07
CA GLU A 115 -1.48 29.26 18.99
C GLU A 115 -0.24 29.99 19.55
N LEU A 116 0.83 29.26 19.83
CA LEU A 116 2.09 29.80 20.35
C LEU A 116 3.05 30.27 19.25
N GLY A 117 2.70 30.09 17.97
CA GLY A 117 3.51 30.55 16.84
C GLY A 117 4.78 29.75 16.57
N PHE A 118 4.89 28.51 17.08
CA PHE A 118 6.05 27.62 16.90
C PHE A 118 6.03 26.94 15.53
N THR A 119 6.16 27.74 14.47
CA THR A 119 6.06 27.30 13.08
C THR A 119 7.19 26.35 12.65
N GLU A 120 8.36 26.44 13.26
CA GLU A 120 9.51 25.54 13.03
C GLU A 120 9.23 24.08 13.42
N ALA A 121 8.27 23.88 14.33
CA ALA A 121 7.82 22.57 14.78
C ALA A 121 6.62 22.03 13.98
N ILE A 122 6.15 22.76 12.96
CA ILE A 122 4.99 22.40 12.13
C ILE A 122 5.46 22.04 10.71
N ARG A 123 5.25 20.78 10.31
CA ARG A 123 5.49 20.35 8.92
C ARG A 123 4.24 20.55 8.07
N ILE A 124 4.32 21.42 7.07
CA ILE A 124 3.25 21.67 6.10
C ILE A 124 3.56 20.88 4.82
N LYS A 125 2.57 20.16 4.29
CA LYS A 125 2.64 19.52 2.96
C LYS A 125 1.62 20.18 2.05
N GLU A 126 2.10 21.01 1.13
CA GLU A 126 1.25 21.65 0.14
C GLU A 126 1.13 20.77 -1.11
N THR A 127 -0.09 20.61 -1.60
CA THR A 127 -0.39 19.89 -2.83
C THR A 127 -1.36 20.70 -3.66
N VAL A 128 -1.22 20.64 -4.98
CA VAL A 128 -2.11 21.35 -5.91
C VAL A 128 -3.55 20.85 -5.75
N ASN A 129 -4.45 21.75 -5.38
CA ASN A 129 -5.88 21.46 -5.36
C ASN A 129 -6.45 21.59 -6.79
N LYS A 130 -6.40 20.49 -7.54
CA LYS A 130 -6.93 20.43 -8.91
C LYS A 130 -8.45 20.53 -8.96
N GLU A 131 -9.17 20.23 -7.88
CA GLU A 131 -10.64 20.34 -7.84
C GLU A 131 -11.06 21.81 -7.91
N GLU A 132 -10.43 22.66 -7.10
CA GLU A 132 -10.69 24.10 -7.12
C GLU A 132 -10.24 24.74 -8.45
N MET A 133 -9.09 24.31 -8.98
CA MET A 133 -8.59 24.81 -10.27
C MET A 133 -9.51 24.49 -11.45
N ARG A 134 -10.38 23.46 -11.36
CA ARG A 134 -11.37 23.18 -12.43
C ARG A 134 -12.35 24.34 -12.64
N ASN A 135 -12.64 25.07 -11.56
CA ASN A 135 -13.57 26.20 -11.56
C ASN A 135 -12.93 27.50 -12.07
N TRP A 136 -11.62 27.52 -12.30
CA TRP A 136 -10.92 28.71 -12.78
C TRP A 136 -11.11 28.92 -14.28
N ASP A 137 -11.09 30.18 -14.69
CA ASP A 137 -10.99 30.57 -16.10
C ASP A 137 -9.58 30.30 -16.64
N ASP A 138 -9.45 30.28 -17.97
CA ASP A 138 -8.19 29.96 -18.64
C ASP A 138 -7.09 31.00 -18.40
N ALA A 139 -7.43 32.28 -18.18
CA ALA A 139 -6.43 33.30 -17.89
C ALA A 139 -5.79 33.06 -16.51
N LYS A 140 -6.62 32.73 -15.51
CA LYS A 140 -6.16 32.38 -14.17
C LYS A 140 -5.38 31.06 -14.14
N LEU A 141 -5.76 30.06 -14.93
CA LEU A 141 -5.00 28.83 -15.10
C LEU A 141 -3.64 29.08 -15.78
N ALA A 142 -3.62 29.89 -16.84
CA ALA A 142 -2.40 30.23 -17.57
C ALA A 142 -1.40 30.98 -16.68
N ALA A 143 -1.87 31.85 -15.78
CA ALA A 143 -1.02 32.56 -14.82
C ALA A 143 -0.19 31.62 -13.93
N VAL A 144 -0.70 30.41 -13.64
CA VAL A 144 0.02 29.36 -12.88
C VAL A 144 0.60 28.25 -13.77
N LYS A 145 0.71 28.50 -15.09
CA LYS A 145 1.19 27.52 -16.09
C LYS A 145 0.36 26.23 -16.14
N ALA A 146 -0.92 26.31 -15.77
CA ALA A 146 -1.89 25.25 -15.94
C ALA A 146 -2.78 25.51 -17.18
N LYS A 147 -3.40 24.46 -17.70
CA LYS A 147 -4.39 24.56 -18.77
C LYS A 147 -5.44 23.49 -18.61
N LYS A 148 -6.67 23.77 -19.05
CA LYS A 148 -7.67 22.72 -19.28
C LYS A 148 -7.23 21.92 -20.51
N VAL A 149 -7.14 20.60 -20.35
CA VAL A 149 -6.94 19.69 -21.47
C VAL A 149 -8.24 18.92 -21.62
N ILE A 150 -8.93 19.17 -22.72
CA ILE A 150 -10.17 18.47 -23.07
C ILE A 150 -9.77 17.42 -24.10
N GLU A 151 -9.84 16.14 -23.71
CA GLU A 151 -9.56 15.02 -24.58
C GLU A 151 -10.83 14.19 -24.70
N ASP A 152 -11.31 14.01 -25.93
CA ASP A 152 -12.36 13.05 -26.23
C ASP A 152 -11.70 11.68 -26.40
N THR A 153 -11.70 10.89 -25.33
CA THR A 153 -10.98 9.62 -25.25
C THR A 153 -11.98 8.47 -25.27
N PHE A 154 -11.76 7.52 -26.19
CA PHE A 154 -12.53 6.29 -26.24
C PHE A 154 -12.48 5.55 -24.89
N TRP A 155 -13.65 5.15 -24.39
CA TRP A 155 -13.80 4.35 -23.17
C TRP A 155 -14.81 3.23 -23.39
N TYR A 156 -14.71 2.19 -22.57
CA TYR A 156 -15.71 1.14 -22.45
C TYR A 156 -15.83 0.74 -20.98
N GLU A 157 -17.02 0.29 -20.59
CA GLU A 157 -17.27 -0.28 -19.28
C GLU A 157 -18.05 -1.59 -19.46
N VAL A 158 -17.77 -2.57 -18.61
CA VAL A 158 -18.45 -3.85 -18.64
C VAL A 158 -19.20 -4.06 -17.32
N ASN A 159 -20.46 -4.48 -17.41
CA ASN A 159 -21.26 -4.78 -16.24
C ASN A 159 -21.04 -6.23 -15.80
N LYS A 160 -20.00 -6.47 -15.00
CA LYS A 160 -19.64 -7.81 -14.50
C LYS A 160 -20.73 -8.42 -13.62
N GLU A 161 -21.40 -7.61 -12.80
CA GLU A 161 -22.46 -8.07 -11.89
C GLU A 161 -23.63 -8.66 -12.66
N LYS A 162 -24.10 -7.97 -13.70
CA LYS A 162 -25.16 -8.46 -14.59
C LYS A 162 -24.78 -9.76 -15.30
N VAL A 163 -23.52 -9.89 -15.73
CA VAL A 163 -23.02 -11.13 -16.35
C VAL A 163 -23.05 -12.29 -15.36
N LEU A 164 -22.57 -12.08 -14.14
CA LEU A 164 -22.61 -13.08 -13.07
C LEU A 164 -24.04 -13.49 -12.72
N GLU A 165 -24.95 -12.53 -12.58
CA GLU A 165 -26.36 -12.79 -12.27
C GLU A 165 -27.02 -13.68 -13.34
N ILE A 166 -26.80 -13.35 -14.62
CA ILE A 166 -27.34 -14.14 -15.75
C ILE A 166 -26.74 -15.55 -15.76
N GLU A 167 -25.43 -15.69 -15.54
CA GLU A 167 -24.77 -16.99 -15.52
C GLU A 167 -25.20 -17.85 -14.33
N MET A 168 -25.45 -17.25 -13.16
CA MET A 168 -26.02 -17.93 -12.00
C MET A 168 -27.43 -18.45 -12.28
N LYS A 169 -28.31 -17.61 -12.83
CA LYS A 169 -29.68 -17.99 -13.20
C LYS A 169 -29.71 -19.16 -14.19
N LYS A 170 -28.81 -19.17 -15.19
CA LYS A 170 -28.67 -20.28 -16.14
C LYS A 170 -28.26 -21.60 -15.51
N ARG A 171 -27.44 -21.57 -14.44
CA ARG A 171 -27.03 -22.78 -13.71
C ARG A 171 -28.21 -23.37 -12.91
N VAL A 172 -29.01 -22.52 -12.28
CA VAL A 172 -30.17 -22.94 -11.46
C VAL A 172 -31.29 -23.56 -12.31
N VAL A 173 -31.50 -23.08 -13.54
CA VAL A 173 -32.56 -23.60 -14.44
C VAL A 173 -32.19 -24.97 -15.05
N ASN A 174 -30.90 -25.31 -15.08
CA ASN A 174 -30.39 -26.57 -15.66
C ASN A 174 -30.08 -27.65 -14.60
N THR A 175 -30.47 -27.43 -13.33
CA THR A 175 -30.34 -28.39 -12.21
C THR A 175 -31.73 -28.81 -11.76
#